data_AF-A0A349MF93-F1
#
_entry.id   AF-A0A349MF93-F1
#
_cell.length_a   1.000
_cell.length_b   1.000
_cell.length_c   1.000
_cell.angle_alpha   90.00
_cell.angle_beta   90.00
_cell.angle_gamma   90.00
#
_symmetry.space_group_name_H-M   'P 1'
#
loop_
_entity.id
_entity.type
_entity.pdbx_description
1 polymer ?
#
loop_
_entity_poly.entity_id
_entity_poly.type
_entity_poly.pdbx_seq_one_letter_code
_entity_poly.pdbx_strand_id
1 'polypeptide(L)'
;MVKPAINFRRHLLSPGTVGLRVAGRGMMTMNRLFALNRWLGWLTLSLLAAALWLVFTAPVDYQQGNSVRILYMHVPSAKMALFVYIALTLFSAWHLWKKSETADILAEASAPVGAAFALVTLVSGSIWGKPMWGTWWAWDARLTSMLVLLILYMGVIALRNGIDDPIKGGRATAILAIFGAIDLPIIHFSVSWWRTLHQPPSFGQASTGSTITGPLLPPLVWMSVAFIFLGTYLVILKAREIRGRKILENLETERTSHA
;
A
#
# COMPACT_ATOMS: atom_id res chain seq x y z
N MET A 1 27.98 44.31 53.56
CA MET A 1 27.61 42.93 53.94
C MET A 1 27.02 42.22 52.74
N VAL A 2 27.42 40.96 52.57
CA VAL A 2 27.31 40.03 51.44
C VAL A 2 25.87 39.83 50.92
N LYS A 3 25.67 39.81 49.58
CA LYS A 3 24.49 39.19 48.93
C LYS A 3 24.65 37.66 48.94
N PRO A 4 23.54 36.91 48.98
CA PRO A 4 23.36 35.97 47.88
C PRO A 4 21.94 36.00 47.27
N ALA A 5 21.93 35.71 45.97
CA ALA A 5 20.76 35.56 45.13
C ALA A 5 19.91 34.34 45.53
N ILE A 6 18.59 34.52 45.61
CA ILE A 6 17.65 33.39 45.63
C ILE A 6 17.06 33.26 44.22
N ASN A 7 17.50 32.21 43.56
CA ASN A 7 17.19 31.82 42.20
C ASN A 7 16.00 30.84 42.26
N PHE A 8 14.77 31.34 42.12
CA PHE A 8 13.57 30.47 42.10
C PHE A 8 13.30 29.99 40.67
N ARG A 9 14.15 29.10 40.16
CA ARG A 9 13.86 28.27 38.99
C ARG A 9 13.51 26.86 39.47
N ARG A 10 12.39 26.35 38.96
CA ARG A 10 11.89 24.95 38.89
C ARG A 10 10.63 24.70 39.73
N HIS A 11 9.48 24.83 39.07
CA HIS A 11 8.37 23.87 39.19
C HIS A 11 7.36 24.07 38.06
N LEU A 12 7.74 23.67 36.84
CA LEU A 12 6.80 23.39 35.75
C LEU A 12 7.42 22.30 34.86
N LEU A 13 7.44 21.07 35.36
CA LEU A 13 7.45 19.91 34.47
C LEU A 13 5.99 19.61 34.18
N SER A 14 5.47 20.20 33.10
CA SER A 14 4.19 19.77 32.56
C SER A 14 4.35 18.32 32.08
N PRO A 15 3.36 17.44 32.26
CA PRO A 15 3.40 16.07 31.76
C PRO A 15 3.50 15.95 30.22
N GLY A 16 3.49 17.06 29.48
CA GLY A 16 3.45 17.09 28.01
C GLY A 16 4.81 16.96 27.30
N THR A 17 5.94 17.14 27.98
CA THR A 17 7.24 17.26 27.28
C THR A 17 7.87 15.93 26.87
N VAL A 18 7.43 14.80 27.43
CA VAL A 18 8.01 13.48 27.11
C VAL A 18 7.47 12.93 25.77
N GLY A 19 6.24 13.29 25.39
CA GLY A 19 5.65 12.91 24.09
C GLY A 19 6.29 13.62 22.89
N LEU A 20 6.83 14.83 23.09
CA LEU A 20 7.41 15.66 22.02
C LEU A 20 8.77 15.15 21.49
N ARG A 21 9.56 14.44 22.30
CA ARG A 21 10.92 14.00 21.90
C ARG A 21 10.93 12.78 20.97
N VAL A 22 9.98 11.85 21.13
CA VAL A 22 9.84 10.70 20.23
C VAL A 22 9.13 11.11 18.94
N ALA A 23 8.15 12.02 19.03
CA ALA A 23 7.51 12.66 17.88
C ALA A 23 8.54 13.38 16.98
N GLY A 24 9.52 14.08 17.58
CA GLY A 24 10.55 14.83 16.83
C GLY A 24 11.41 14.00 15.87
N ARG A 25 11.64 12.71 16.15
CA ARG A 25 12.51 11.86 15.31
C ARG A 25 11.76 11.28 14.10
N GLY A 26 10.53 10.80 14.27
CA GLY A 26 9.67 10.37 13.15
C GLY A 26 9.24 11.54 12.26
N MET A 27 9.05 12.71 12.86
CA MET A 27 8.67 13.95 12.19
C MET A 27 9.75 14.48 11.25
N MET A 28 11.04 14.37 11.62
CA MET A 28 12.16 14.72 10.73
C MET A 28 12.28 13.79 9.52
N THR A 29 11.99 12.48 9.68
CA THR A 29 12.06 11.50 8.59
C THR A 29 10.96 11.73 7.54
N MET A 30 9.73 12.04 7.98
CA MET A 30 8.63 12.38 7.07
C MET A 30 8.88 13.65 6.27
N ASN A 31 9.46 14.69 6.88
CA ASN A 31 9.75 15.94 6.15
C ASN A 31 10.78 15.73 5.02
N ARG A 32 11.77 14.86 5.23
CA ARG A 32 12.70 14.45 4.16
C ARG A 32 12.00 13.63 3.08
N LEU A 33 11.15 12.66 3.45
CA LEU A 33 10.34 11.90 2.50
C LEU A 33 9.46 12.81 1.63
N PHE A 34 8.90 13.87 2.21
CA PHE A 34 8.03 14.80 1.50
C PHE A 34 8.78 15.76 0.57
N ALA A 35 10.02 16.12 0.91
CA ALA A 35 10.89 16.91 0.06
C ALA A 35 11.36 16.12 -1.18
N LEU A 36 11.65 14.82 -1.03
CA LEU A 36 12.01 13.94 -2.16
C LEU A 36 10.81 13.55 -3.04
N ASN A 37 9.58 13.77 -2.59
CA ASN A 37 8.37 13.33 -3.29
C ASN A 37 8.27 13.84 -4.74
N ARG A 38 8.76 15.06 -5.03
CA ARG A 38 8.72 15.61 -6.40
C ARG A 38 9.62 14.82 -7.35
N TRP A 39 10.84 14.51 -6.91
CA TRP A 39 11.80 13.72 -7.70
C TRP A 39 11.32 12.27 -7.85
N LEU A 40 10.74 11.71 -6.79
CA LEU A 40 10.13 10.39 -6.84
C LEU A 40 8.97 10.35 -7.85
N GLY A 41 8.15 11.40 -7.90
CA GLY A 41 7.07 11.53 -8.89
C GLY A 41 7.59 11.55 -10.33
N TRP A 42 8.61 12.37 -10.62
CA TRP A 42 9.24 12.40 -11.95
C TRP A 42 9.87 11.06 -12.32
N LEU A 43 10.58 10.41 -11.40
CA LEU A 43 11.15 9.09 -11.62
C LEU A 43 10.07 8.05 -11.91
N THR A 44 8.97 8.06 -11.14
CA THR A 44 7.82 7.18 -11.34
C THR A 44 7.23 7.37 -12.73
N LEU A 45 7.03 8.62 -13.16
CA LEU A 45 6.49 8.94 -14.48
C LEU A 45 7.41 8.45 -15.60
N SER A 46 8.72 8.67 -15.48
CA SER A 46 9.70 8.20 -16.46
C SER A 46 9.74 6.67 -16.55
N LEU A 47 9.69 5.97 -15.41
CA LEU A 47 9.64 4.51 -15.37
C LEU A 47 8.36 3.96 -15.99
N LEU A 48 7.20 4.58 -15.71
CA LEU A 48 5.93 4.20 -16.33
C LEU A 48 5.96 4.43 -17.85
N ALA A 49 6.50 5.55 -18.32
CA ALA A 49 6.63 5.83 -19.75
C ALA A 49 7.54 4.80 -20.45
N ALA A 50 8.69 4.46 -19.85
CA ALA A 50 9.60 3.44 -20.37
C ALA A 50 8.94 2.04 -20.37
N ALA A 51 8.25 1.67 -19.28
CA ALA A 51 7.55 0.40 -19.20
C ALA A 51 6.42 0.29 -20.22
N LEU A 52 5.63 1.36 -20.40
CA LEU A 52 4.57 1.40 -21.42
C LEU A 52 5.13 1.28 -22.83
N TRP A 53 6.21 1.99 -23.14
CA TRP A 53 6.89 1.84 -24.43
C TRP A 53 7.28 0.38 -24.69
N LEU A 54 7.93 -0.27 -23.71
CA LEU A 54 8.29 -1.69 -23.79
C LEU A 54 7.07 -2.61 -23.99
N VAL A 55 5.95 -2.34 -23.32
CA VAL A 55 4.70 -3.10 -23.47
C VAL A 55 4.16 -3.03 -24.90
N PHE A 56 4.17 -1.85 -25.52
CA PHE A 56 3.65 -1.68 -26.88
C PHE A 56 4.60 -2.22 -27.96
N THR A 57 5.90 -2.22 -27.72
CA THR A 57 6.91 -2.79 -28.63
C THR A 57 7.16 -4.29 -28.40
N ALA A 58 6.59 -4.87 -27.35
CA ALA A 58 6.74 -6.29 -27.06
C ALA A 58 6.17 -7.13 -28.22
N PRO A 59 6.86 -8.23 -28.61
CA PRO A 59 6.33 -9.15 -29.60
C PRO A 59 5.05 -9.80 -29.09
N VAL A 60 4.25 -10.28 -30.04
CA VAL A 60 3.02 -11.02 -29.75
C VAL A 60 3.39 -12.39 -29.18
N ASP A 61 2.69 -12.82 -28.12
CA ASP A 61 2.89 -14.16 -27.57
C ASP A 61 2.28 -15.22 -28.49
N TYR A 62 2.96 -16.35 -28.65
CA TYR A 62 2.53 -17.41 -29.56
C TYR A 62 1.17 -18.02 -29.18
N GLN A 63 0.89 -18.15 -27.87
CA GLN A 63 -0.35 -18.77 -27.39
C GLN A 63 -1.43 -17.74 -27.08
N GLN A 64 -1.05 -16.61 -26.47
CA GLN A 64 -1.98 -15.62 -25.94
C GLN A 64 -2.24 -14.47 -26.92
N GLY A 65 -1.50 -14.39 -28.02
CA GLY A 65 -1.60 -13.26 -28.95
C GLY A 65 -1.29 -11.94 -28.25
N ASN A 66 -2.08 -10.90 -28.56
CA ASN A 66 -1.96 -9.58 -27.91
C ASN A 66 -2.45 -9.58 -26.45
N SER A 67 -3.17 -10.61 -26.00
CA SER A 67 -3.71 -10.68 -24.63
C SER A 67 -2.60 -10.73 -23.58
N VAL A 68 -1.39 -11.20 -23.94
CA VAL A 68 -0.21 -11.16 -23.06
C VAL A 68 0.09 -9.75 -22.52
N ARG A 69 -0.26 -8.70 -23.28
CA ARG A 69 -0.03 -7.31 -22.88
C ARG A 69 -0.82 -6.92 -21.63
N ILE A 70 -1.96 -7.57 -21.39
CA ILE A 70 -2.75 -7.38 -20.16
C ILE A 70 -1.97 -7.89 -18.94
N LEU A 71 -1.19 -8.97 -19.08
CA LEU A 71 -0.39 -9.54 -17.98
C LEU A 71 0.67 -8.57 -17.47
N TYR A 72 1.19 -7.69 -18.33
CA TYR A 72 2.16 -6.67 -17.91
C TYR A 72 1.56 -5.66 -16.95
N MET A 73 0.26 -5.45 -16.95
CA MET A 73 -0.43 -4.62 -15.94
C MET A 73 -0.99 -5.49 -14.80
N HIS A 74 -1.62 -6.61 -15.13
CA HIS A 74 -2.29 -7.49 -14.17
C HIS A 74 -1.32 -8.06 -13.13
N VAL A 75 -0.20 -8.67 -13.56
CA VAL A 75 0.73 -9.36 -12.66
C VAL A 75 1.42 -8.38 -11.70
N PRO A 76 1.94 -7.22 -12.14
CA PRO A 76 2.44 -6.20 -11.21
C PRO A 76 1.36 -5.66 -10.27
N SER A 77 0.14 -5.44 -10.75
CA SER A 77 -0.99 -5.00 -9.91
C SER A 77 -1.28 -6.00 -8.80
N ALA A 78 -1.33 -7.30 -9.14
CA ALA A 78 -1.60 -8.36 -8.19
C ALA A 78 -0.55 -8.37 -7.08
N LYS A 79 0.73 -8.35 -7.46
CA LYS A 79 1.85 -8.30 -6.51
C LYS A 79 1.82 -7.06 -5.64
N MET A 80 1.48 -5.90 -6.21
CA MET A 80 1.36 -4.66 -5.45
C MET A 80 0.18 -4.69 -4.47
N ALA A 81 -0.95 -5.28 -4.83
CA ALA A 81 -2.07 -5.45 -3.91
C ALA A 81 -1.65 -6.25 -2.66
N LEU A 82 -0.92 -7.36 -2.83
CA LEU A 82 -0.40 -8.12 -1.69
C LEU A 82 0.67 -7.34 -0.92
N PHE A 83 1.64 -6.75 -1.62
CA PHE A 83 2.76 -6.04 -0.99
C PHE A 83 2.29 -4.83 -0.16
N VAL A 84 1.34 -4.05 -0.67
CA VAL A 84 0.77 -2.93 0.08
C VAL A 84 -0.02 -3.43 1.29
N TYR A 85 -0.63 -4.62 1.24
CA TYR A 85 -1.35 -5.18 2.39
C TYR A 85 -0.37 -5.65 3.48
N ILE A 86 0.78 -6.21 3.07
CA ILE A 86 1.89 -6.48 3.98
C ILE A 86 2.37 -5.18 4.63
N ALA A 87 2.60 -4.13 3.84
CA ALA A 87 3.02 -2.82 4.38
C ALA A 87 1.97 -2.24 5.36
N LEU A 88 0.70 -2.25 4.98
CA LEU A 88 -0.45 -1.90 5.84
C LEU A 88 -0.36 -2.65 7.17
N THR A 89 -0.22 -3.98 7.12
CA THR A 89 -0.14 -4.85 8.30
C THR A 89 1.06 -4.49 9.20
N LEU A 90 2.23 -4.26 8.61
CA LEU A 90 3.44 -3.88 9.34
C LEU A 90 3.30 -2.50 9.99
N PHE A 91 2.70 -1.52 9.29
CA PHE A 91 2.42 -0.21 9.85
C PHE A 91 1.37 -0.27 10.96
N SER A 92 0.33 -1.08 10.81
CA SER A 92 -0.67 -1.36 11.85
C SER A 92 -0.05 -2.00 13.09
N ALA A 93 0.81 -3.00 12.92
CA ALA A 93 1.53 -3.63 14.03
C ALA A 93 2.48 -2.62 14.73
N TRP A 94 3.20 -1.81 13.95
CA TRP A 94 4.04 -0.75 14.50
C TRP A 94 3.22 0.30 15.26
N HIS A 95 2.05 0.68 14.74
CA HIS A 95 1.12 1.58 15.40
C HIS A 95 0.68 1.02 16.76
N LEU A 96 0.22 -0.22 16.81
CA LEU A 96 -0.23 -0.83 18.07
C LEU A 96 0.92 -1.00 19.08
N TRP A 97 2.11 -1.39 18.62
CA TRP A 97 3.25 -1.63 19.49
C TRP A 97 3.83 -0.34 20.08
N LYS A 98 4.05 0.68 19.25
CA LYS A 98 4.74 1.92 19.65
C LYS A 98 3.80 3.11 19.84
N LYS A 99 2.50 2.95 19.60
CA LYS A 99 1.51 4.04 19.61
C LYS A 99 1.95 5.21 18.71
N SER A 100 2.59 4.87 17.59
CA SER A 100 3.17 5.83 16.65
C SER A 100 2.10 6.42 15.75
N GLU A 101 1.96 7.75 15.75
CA GLU A 101 1.04 8.47 14.85
C GLU A 101 1.51 8.37 13.40
N THR A 102 2.83 8.39 13.15
CA THR A 102 3.38 8.17 11.81
C THR A 102 2.99 6.81 11.25
N ALA A 103 3.04 5.77 12.07
CA ALA A 103 2.67 4.42 11.67
C ALA A 103 1.18 4.33 11.33
N ASP A 104 0.34 5.00 12.14
CA ASP A 104 -1.10 5.10 11.89
C ASP A 104 -1.41 5.78 10.54
N ILE A 105 -0.77 6.93 10.27
CA ILE A 105 -0.94 7.67 9.02
C ILE A 105 -0.52 6.82 7.81
N LEU A 106 0.60 6.09 7.91
CA LEU A 106 1.08 5.23 6.84
C LEU A 106 0.15 4.02 6.61
N ALA A 107 -0.40 3.45 7.69
CA ALA A 107 -1.40 2.39 7.57
C ALA A 107 -2.67 2.91 6.88
N GLU A 108 -3.23 4.02 7.35
CA GLU A 108 -4.40 4.68 6.73
C GLU A 108 -4.16 5.00 5.25
N ALA A 109 -2.98 5.52 4.91
CA ALA A 109 -2.60 5.84 3.54
C ALA A 109 -2.49 4.61 2.63
N SER A 110 -2.08 3.46 3.18
CA SER A 110 -1.85 2.23 2.40
C SER A 110 -3.15 1.59 1.94
N ALA A 111 -4.23 1.70 2.71
CA ALA A 111 -5.49 1.03 2.41
C ALA A 111 -6.11 1.41 1.05
N PRO A 112 -6.33 2.69 0.70
CA PRO A 112 -6.89 3.07 -0.60
C PRO A 112 -5.96 2.76 -1.78
N VAL A 113 -4.63 2.84 -1.59
CA VAL A 113 -3.66 2.53 -2.65
C VAL A 113 -3.68 1.04 -2.97
N GLY A 114 -3.69 0.19 -1.94
CA GLY A 114 -3.79 -1.25 -2.09
C GLY A 114 -5.14 -1.70 -2.67
N ALA A 115 -6.24 -1.06 -2.26
CA ALA A 115 -7.57 -1.27 -2.83
C ALA A 115 -7.57 -1.01 -4.34
N ALA A 116 -6.93 0.07 -4.79
CA ALA A 116 -6.84 0.41 -6.21
C ALA A 116 -6.08 -0.67 -7.00
N PHE A 117 -4.95 -1.16 -6.49
CA PHE A 117 -4.22 -2.27 -7.13
C PHE A 117 -5.02 -3.58 -7.13
N ALA A 118 -5.73 -3.89 -6.05
CA ALA A 118 -6.60 -5.07 -5.99
C ALA A 118 -7.73 -4.98 -7.02
N LEU A 119 -8.37 -3.81 -7.15
CA LEU A 119 -9.41 -3.57 -8.15
C LEU A 119 -8.86 -3.70 -9.58
N VAL A 120 -7.72 -3.07 -9.88
CA VAL A 120 -7.06 -3.20 -11.19
C VAL A 120 -6.74 -4.66 -11.48
N THR A 121 -6.28 -5.42 -10.47
CA THR A 121 -6.00 -6.85 -10.62
C THR A 121 -7.25 -7.64 -11.00
N LEU A 122 -8.35 -7.45 -10.28
CA LEU A 122 -9.61 -8.16 -10.55
C LEU A 122 -10.18 -7.81 -11.93
N VAL A 123 -10.18 -6.53 -12.29
CA VAL A 123 -10.68 -6.06 -13.60
C VAL A 123 -9.80 -6.57 -14.74
N SER A 124 -8.49 -6.36 -14.66
CA SER A 124 -7.55 -6.82 -15.70
C SER A 124 -7.52 -8.35 -15.81
N GLY A 125 -7.62 -9.05 -14.68
CA GLY A 125 -7.69 -10.51 -14.64
C GLY A 125 -8.96 -11.03 -15.29
N SER A 126 -10.10 -10.37 -15.08
CA SER A 126 -11.37 -10.71 -15.74
C SER A 126 -11.28 -10.52 -17.26
N ILE A 127 -10.69 -9.40 -17.72
CA ILE A 127 -10.49 -9.11 -19.15
C ILE A 127 -9.57 -10.14 -19.80
N TRP A 128 -8.48 -10.53 -19.13
CA TRP A 128 -7.58 -11.57 -19.63
C TRP A 128 -8.20 -12.97 -19.55
N GLY A 129 -9.02 -13.25 -18.53
CA GLY A 129 -9.68 -14.54 -18.34
C GLY A 129 -10.67 -14.87 -19.46
N LYS A 130 -11.35 -13.86 -20.04
CA LYS A 130 -12.33 -14.10 -21.11
C LYS A 130 -11.76 -14.82 -22.33
N PRO A 131 -10.68 -14.35 -22.99
CA PRO A 131 -10.08 -15.06 -24.12
C PRO A 131 -9.36 -16.34 -23.72
N MET A 132 -8.86 -16.46 -22.48
CA MET A 132 -8.03 -17.60 -22.06
C MET A 132 -8.83 -18.78 -21.51
N TRP A 133 -9.92 -18.52 -20.80
CA TRP A 133 -10.73 -19.51 -20.10
C TRP A 133 -12.19 -19.52 -20.55
N GLY A 134 -12.58 -18.62 -21.47
CA GLY A 134 -13.95 -18.51 -21.97
C GLY A 134 -14.91 -17.78 -21.01
N THR A 135 -14.48 -17.41 -19.80
CA THR A 135 -15.29 -16.75 -18.78
C THR A 135 -14.60 -15.52 -18.19
N TRP A 136 -15.39 -14.54 -17.76
CA TRP A 136 -14.93 -13.32 -17.07
C TRP A 136 -14.63 -13.57 -15.59
N TRP A 137 -15.25 -14.60 -15.00
CA TRP A 137 -15.13 -14.91 -13.59
C TRP A 137 -15.27 -16.42 -13.36
N ALA A 138 -14.51 -16.90 -12.39
CA ALA A 138 -14.64 -18.23 -11.82
C ALA A 138 -14.49 -18.11 -10.30
N TRP A 139 -15.26 -18.89 -9.56
CA TRP A 139 -15.21 -18.93 -8.11
C TRP A 139 -14.08 -19.84 -7.59
N ASP A 140 -12.88 -19.68 -8.15
CA ASP A 140 -11.71 -20.43 -7.68
C ASP A 140 -11.02 -19.73 -6.50
N ALA A 141 -10.17 -20.48 -5.80
CA ALA A 141 -9.53 -20.03 -4.57
C ALA A 141 -8.73 -18.73 -4.74
N ARG A 142 -8.06 -18.51 -5.87
CA ARG A 142 -7.25 -17.30 -6.11
C ARG A 142 -8.11 -16.09 -6.43
N LEU A 143 -9.08 -16.21 -7.34
CA LEU A 143 -9.96 -15.07 -7.66
C LEU A 143 -10.75 -14.65 -6.42
N THR A 144 -11.28 -15.63 -5.69
CA THR A 144 -12.10 -15.38 -4.50
C THR A 144 -11.28 -14.73 -3.39
N SER A 145 -10.07 -15.23 -3.10
CA SER A 145 -9.20 -14.60 -2.10
C SER A 145 -8.73 -13.20 -2.53
N MET A 146 -8.44 -12.96 -3.82
CA MET A 146 -8.17 -11.60 -4.30
C MET A 146 -9.37 -10.64 -4.15
N LEU A 147 -10.60 -11.14 -4.30
CA LEU A 147 -11.81 -10.37 -4.03
C LEU A 147 -11.97 -10.09 -2.52
N VAL A 148 -11.69 -11.08 -1.68
CA VAL A 148 -11.65 -10.91 -0.21
C VAL A 148 -10.62 -9.86 0.17
N LEU A 149 -9.43 -9.86 -0.42
CA LEU A 149 -8.42 -8.82 -0.21
C LEU A 149 -8.93 -7.41 -0.53
N LEU A 150 -9.65 -7.24 -1.65
CA LEU A 150 -10.28 -5.96 -1.97
C LEU A 150 -11.30 -5.56 -0.90
N ILE A 151 -12.14 -6.50 -0.46
CA ILE A 151 -13.13 -6.26 0.60
C ILE A 151 -12.45 -5.91 1.92
N LEU A 152 -11.34 -6.55 2.28
CA LEU A 152 -10.56 -6.25 3.48
C LEU A 152 -10.01 -4.81 3.43
N TYR A 153 -9.47 -4.39 2.29
CA TYR A 153 -9.07 -2.98 2.10
C TYR A 153 -10.23 -2.01 2.26
N MET A 154 -11.36 -2.30 1.60
CA MET A 154 -12.57 -1.48 1.72
C MET A 154 -13.10 -1.47 3.16
N GLY A 155 -13.00 -2.59 3.87
CA GLY A 155 -13.35 -2.70 5.29
C GLY A 155 -12.47 -1.83 6.17
N VAL A 156 -11.16 -1.78 5.94
CA VAL A 156 -10.25 -0.87 6.65
C VAL A 156 -10.63 0.60 6.37
N ILE A 157 -10.92 0.96 5.12
CA ILE A 157 -11.32 2.33 4.74
C ILE A 157 -12.66 2.70 5.39
N ALA A 158 -13.66 1.83 5.28
CA ALA A 158 -15.00 2.05 5.84
C ALA A 158 -14.96 2.14 7.37
N LEU A 159 -14.22 1.25 8.04
CA LEU A 159 -14.07 1.25 9.48
C LEU A 159 -13.32 2.49 9.98
N ARG A 160 -12.32 2.98 9.22
CA ARG A 160 -11.61 4.22 9.53
C ARG A 160 -12.55 5.43 9.52
N ASN A 161 -13.40 5.50 8.51
CA ASN A 161 -14.32 6.62 8.31
C ASN A 161 -15.59 6.51 9.18
N GLY A 162 -15.90 5.32 9.70
CA GLY A 162 -17.09 5.07 10.52
C GLY A 162 -16.88 5.25 12.03
N ILE A 163 -15.66 5.57 12.50
CA ILE A 163 -15.36 5.80 13.91
C ILE A 163 -14.85 7.23 14.09
N ASP A 164 -15.61 8.06 14.80
CA ASP A 164 -15.29 9.48 15.02
C ASP A 164 -14.05 9.67 15.90
N ASP A 165 -13.86 8.81 16.91
CA ASP A 165 -12.69 8.87 17.80
C ASP A 165 -11.44 8.37 17.04
N PRO A 166 -10.47 9.24 16.71
CA PRO A 166 -9.35 8.88 15.85
C PRO A 166 -8.41 7.85 16.50
N ILE A 167 -8.35 7.79 17.84
CA ILE A 167 -7.53 6.80 18.56
C ILE A 167 -8.21 5.44 18.50
N LYS A 168 -9.53 5.38 18.71
CA LYS A 168 -10.29 4.13 18.58
C LYS A 168 -10.31 3.64 17.14
N GLY A 169 -10.53 4.54 16.17
CA GLY A 169 -10.49 4.24 14.74
C GLY A 169 -9.13 3.69 14.31
N GLY A 170 -8.04 4.31 14.78
CA GLY A 170 -6.65 3.83 14.62
C GLY A 170 -6.45 2.39 15.08
N ARG A 171 -6.89 2.08 16.30
CA ARG A 171 -6.74 0.73 16.86
C ARG A 171 -7.61 -0.30 16.15
N ALA A 172 -8.88 0.01 15.90
CA ALA A 172 -9.83 -0.90 15.29
C ALA A 172 -9.38 -1.30 13.87
N THR A 173 -8.96 -0.32 13.07
CA THR A 173 -8.45 -0.55 11.71
C THR A 173 -7.11 -1.28 11.70
N ALA A 174 -6.23 -1.01 12.66
CA ALA A 174 -4.97 -1.75 12.80
C ALA A 174 -5.19 -3.22 13.15
N ILE A 175 -6.13 -3.52 14.06
CA ILE A 175 -6.49 -4.89 14.41
C ILE A 175 -7.07 -5.62 13.19
N LEU A 176 -8.03 -5.01 12.49
CA LEU A 176 -8.63 -5.58 11.28
C LEU A 176 -7.56 -5.90 10.21
N ALA A 177 -6.65 -4.96 9.95
CA ALA A 177 -5.58 -5.16 8.97
C ALA A 177 -4.69 -6.37 9.32
N ILE A 178 -4.27 -6.50 10.59
CA ILE A 178 -3.43 -7.61 11.05
C ILE A 178 -4.14 -8.96 10.91
N PHE A 179 -5.42 -9.05 11.30
CA PHE A 179 -6.18 -10.29 11.11
C PHE A 179 -6.39 -10.62 9.63
N GLY A 180 -6.67 -9.61 8.80
CA GLY A 180 -6.83 -9.80 7.36
C GLY A 180 -5.54 -10.28 6.68
N ALA A 181 -4.36 -10.12 7.30
CA ALA A 181 -3.10 -10.64 6.76
C ALA A 181 -3.09 -12.18 6.61
N ILE A 182 -4.02 -12.89 7.27
CA ILE A 182 -4.23 -14.34 7.08
C ILE A 182 -4.65 -14.66 5.63
N ASP A 183 -5.24 -13.72 4.90
CA ASP A 183 -5.63 -13.92 3.50
C ASP A 183 -4.43 -13.96 2.54
N LEU A 184 -3.32 -13.28 2.87
CA LEU A 184 -2.10 -13.26 2.05
C LEU A 184 -1.53 -14.67 1.73
N PRO A 185 -1.31 -15.56 2.72
CA PRO A 185 -0.87 -16.93 2.42
C PRO A 185 -1.94 -17.71 1.66
N ILE A 186 -3.24 -17.47 1.89
CA ILE A 186 -4.33 -18.10 1.12
C ILE A 186 -4.20 -17.75 -0.35
N ILE A 187 -4.01 -16.47 -0.69
CA ILE A 187 -3.79 -16.03 -2.08
C ILE A 187 -2.54 -16.67 -2.67
N HIS A 188 -1.43 -16.66 -1.93
CA HIS A 188 -0.15 -17.16 -2.44
C HIS A 188 -0.22 -18.67 -2.74
N PHE A 189 -0.63 -19.46 -1.74
CA PHE A 189 -0.69 -20.92 -1.82
C PHE A 189 -1.97 -21.46 -2.45
N SER A 190 -2.92 -20.60 -2.85
CA SER A 190 -4.17 -20.99 -3.51
C SER A 190 -3.97 -21.95 -4.69
N VAL A 191 -2.90 -21.78 -5.45
CA VAL A 191 -2.54 -22.62 -6.62
C VAL A 191 -1.91 -23.95 -6.27
N SER A 192 -1.36 -24.09 -5.06
CA SER A 192 -0.80 -25.36 -4.57
C SER A 192 -1.80 -26.15 -3.72
N TRP A 193 -2.69 -25.45 -3.00
CA TRP A 193 -3.66 -26.07 -2.10
C TRP A 193 -4.93 -26.56 -2.82
N TRP A 194 -5.34 -25.88 -3.89
CA TRP A 194 -6.55 -26.24 -4.63
C TRP A 194 -6.29 -26.40 -6.12
N ARG A 195 -7.15 -27.19 -6.77
CA ARG A 195 -7.27 -27.20 -8.22
C ARG A 195 -7.96 -25.90 -8.66
N THR A 196 -7.21 -25.01 -9.29
CA THR A 196 -7.68 -23.69 -9.75
C THR A 196 -7.42 -23.54 -11.26
N LEU A 197 -8.12 -22.60 -11.89
CA LEU A 197 -7.81 -22.16 -13.26
C LEU A 197 -6.45 -21.45 -13.33
N HIS A 198 -6.00 -20.91 -12.21
CA HIS A 198 -4.73 -20.22 -12.11
C HIS A 198 -3.55 -21.17 -12.15
N GLN A 199 -2.59 -20.85 -13.01
CA GLN A 199 -1.35 -21.60 -13.09
C GLN A 199 -0.41 -21.23 -11.91
N PRO A 200 0.45 -22.17 -11.46
CA PRO A 200 1.50 -21.87 -10.49
C PRO A 200 2.45 -20.75 -11.00
N PRO A 201 3.16 -20.03 -10.11
CA PRO A 201 4.05 -18.96 -10.52
C PRO A 201 5.25 -19.51 -11.32
N SER A 202 5.39 -19.09 -12.58
CA SER A 202 6.49 -19.48 -13.46
C SER A 202 7.75 -18.65 -13.20
N PHE A 203 8.35 -18.78 -12.01
CA PHE A 203 9.73 -18.33 -11.76
C PHE A 203 10.65 -19.55 -11.79
N GLY A 204 11.32 -19.78 -12.93
CA GLY A 204 12.44 -20.73 -13.03
C GLY A 204 12.11 -22.22 -13.15
N GLN A 205 10.83 -22.61 -13.30
CA GLN A 205 10.47 -24.01 -13.61
C GLN A 205 9.81 -24.09 -15.00
N ALA A 206 10.40 -24.91 -15.86
CA ALA A 206 10.05 -25.09 -17.27
C ALA A 206 8.80 -25.96 -17.51
N SER A 207 7.89 -26.10 -16.54
CA SER A 207 6.92 -27.20 -16.55
C SER A 207 5.46 -26.85 -16.81
N THR A 208 5.06 -25.58 -17.03
CA THR A 208 3.68 -25.26 -17.45
C THR A 208 3.54 -23.97 -18.27
N GLY A 209 3.73 -24.04 -19.59
CA GLY A 209 3.05 -23.23 -20.64
C GLY A 209 3.06 -21.68 -20.63
N SER A 210 3.43 -20.97 -19.56
CA SER A 210 3.31 -19.51 -19.45
C SER A 210 4.50 -18.85 -18.77
N THR A 211 5.70 -19.42 -18.93
CA THR A 211 6.92 -18.74 -18.49
C THR A 211 7.17 -17.57 -19.43
N ILE A 212 6.83 -16.36 -18.99
CA ILE A 212 7.21 -15.11 -19.67
C ILE A 212 8.75 -15.08 -19.69
N THR A 213 9.33 -15.41 -20.83
CA THR A 213 10.79 -15.53 -21.03
C THR A 213 11.23 -14.75 -22.25
N GLY A 214 12.54 -14.57 -22.38
CA GLY A 214 13.16 -13.92 -23.54
C GLY A 214 12.59 -12.50 -23.75
N PRO A 215 12.17 -12.16 -24.98
CA PRO A 215 11.69 -10.81 -25.31
C PRO A 215 10.44 -10.35 -24.55
N LEU A 216 9.66 -11.27 -23.97
CA LEU A 216 8.43 -10.94 -23.24
C LEU A 216 8.69 -10.56 -21.77
N LEU A 217 9.88 -10.86 -21.23
CA LEU A 217 10.23 -10.62 -19.83
C LEU A 217 10.51 -9.14 -19.49
N PRO A 218 11.28 -8.37 -20.29
CA PRO A 218 11.59 -6.99 -19.97
C PRO A 218 10.37 -6.10 -19.69
N PRO A 219 9.28 -6.11 -20.50
CA PRO A 219 8.09 -5.31 -20.21
C PRO A 219 7.49 -5.61 -18.82
N LEU A 220 7.44 -6.90 -18.43
CA LEU A 220 6.94 -7.31 -17.13
C LEU A 220 7.81 -6.80 -15.97
N VAL A 221 9.13 -6.91 -16.10
CA VAL A 221 10.08 -6.45 -15.07
C VAL A 221 10.01 -4.94 -14.92
N TRP A 222 10.08 -4.21 -16.03
CA TRP A 222 10.03 -2.74 -16.00
C TRP A 222 8.70 -2.21 -15.47
N MET A 223 7.57 -2.84 -15.84
CA MET A 223 6.28 -2.46 -15.27
C MET A 223 6.19 -2.80 -13.78
N SER A 224 6.76 -3.93 -13.35
CA SER A 224 6.84 -4.28 -11.91
C SER A 224 7.63 -3.24 -11.13
N VAL A 225 8.78 -2.80 -11.64
CA VAL A 225 9.58 -1.73 -11.03
C VAL A 225 8.78 -0.43 -11.01
N ALA A 226 8.21 0.00 -12.13
CA ALA A 226 7.40 1.22 -12.20
C ALA A 226 6.24 1.21 -11.19
N PHE A 227 5.59 0.06 -10.99
CA PHE A 227 4.48 -0.11 -10.06
C PHE A 227 4.90 -0.06 -8.58
N ILE A 228 6.11 -0.55 -8.25
CA ILE A 228 6.69 -0.39 -6.90
C ILE A 228 6.90 1.10 -6.60
N PHE A 229 7.47 1.84 -7.55
CA PHE A 229 7.66 3.30 -7.43
C PHE A 229 6.32 4.03 -7.35
N LEU A 230 5.34 3.66 -8.19
CA LEU A 230 4.00 4.22 -8.19
C LEU A 230 3.28 3.98 -6.86
N GLY A 231 3.24 2.74 -6.37
CA GLY A 231 2.60 2.44 -5.09
C GLY A 231 3.25 3.20 -3.93
N THR A 232 4.58 3.24 -3.89
CA THR A 232 5.32 4.01 -2.88
C THR A 232 5.00 5.49 -2.96
N TYR A 233 5.01 6.07 -4.17
CA TYR A 233 4.67 7.47 -4.40
C TYR A 233 3.24 7.80 -3.96
N LEU A 234 2.26 6.96 -4.31
CA LEU A 234 0.87 7.16 -3.95
C LEU A 234 0.64 7.05 -2.44
N VAL A 235 1.30 6.09 -1.75
CA VAL A 235 1.22 5.98 -0.28
C VAL A 235 1.82 7.22 0.38
N ILE A 236 2.98 7.70 -0.08
CA ILE A 236 3.59 8.93 0.45
C ILE A 236 2.67 10.14 0.21
N LEU A 237 2.10 10.26 -0.98
CA LEU A 237 1.18 11.35 -1.33
C LEU A 237 -0.06 11.33 -0.44
N LYS A 238 -0.67 10.16 -0.24
CA LYS A 238 -1.85 10.01 0.63
C LYS A 238 -1.50 10.28 2.10
N ALA A 239 -0.35 9.80 2.58
CA ALA A 239 0.13 10.08 3.94
C ALA A 239 0.37 11.58 4.19
N ARG A 240 0.86 12.32 3.18
CA ARG A 240 1.00 13.78 3.25
C ARG A 240 -0.34 14.48 3.40
N GLU A 241 -1.31 14.05 2.61
CA GLU A 241 -2.66 14.61 2.61
C GLU A 241 -3.36 14.34 3.96
N ILE A 242 -3.32 13.11 4.47
CA ILE A 242 -3.83 12.76 5.81
C ILE A 242 -3.17 13.60 6.91
N ARG A 243 -1.84 13.70 6.90
CA ARG A 243 -1.11 14.50 7.88
C ARG A 243 -1.49 15.98 7.82
N GLY A 244 -1.64 16.52 6.60
CA GLY A 244 -2.08 17.90 6.37
C GLY A 244 -3.44 18.17 7.00
N ARG A 245 -4.41 17.27 6.80
CA ARG A 245 -5.74 17.38 7.42
C ARG A 245 -5.67 17.39 8.95
N LYS A 246 -4.96 16.43 9.55
CA LYS A 246 -4.81 16.36 11.02
C LYS A 246 -4.19 17.62 11.63
N ILE A 247 -3.22 18.25 10.94
CA ILE A 247 -2.61 19.50 11.40
C ILE A 247 -3.64 20.64 11.36
N LEU A 248 -4.45 20.73 10.31
CA LEU A 248 -5.49 21.77 10.20
C LEU A 248 -6.57 21.62 11.27
N GLU A 249 -7.06 20.40 11.51
CA GLU A 249 -8.05 20.10 12.55
C GLU A 249 -7.55 20.49 13.96
N ASN A 250 -6.27 20.21 14.26
CA ASN A 250 -5.67 20.61 15.53
C ASN A 250 -5.60 22.14 15.69
N LEU A 251 -5.23 22.86 14.63
CA LEU A 251 -5.15 24.32 14.65
C LEU A 251 -6.53 24.98 14.81
N GLU A 252 -7.57 24.42 14.19
CA GLU A 252 -8.96 24.88 14.36
C GLU A 252 -9.47 24.63 15.78
N THR A 253 -9.11 23.50 16.37
CA THR A 253 -9.43 23.18 17.77
C THR A 253 -8.74 24.14 18.74
N GLU A 254 -7.46 24.46 18.53
CA GLU A 254 -6.75 25.45 19.33
C GLU A 254 -7.38 26.85 19.19
N ARG A 255 -7.70 27.28 17.96
CA ARG A 255 -8.31 28.59 17.71
C ARG A 255 -9.66 28.74 18.39
N THR A 256 -10.52 27.72 18.35
CA THR A 256 -11.84 27.74 18.99
C THR A 256 -11.75 27.67 20.51
N SER A 257 -10.71 27.03 21.06
CA SER A 257 -10.48 26.99 22.52
C SER A 257 -10.01 28.32 23.13
N HIS A 258 -9.48 29.22 22.30
CA HIS A 258 -8.98 30.54 22.71
C HIS A 258 -9.94 31.70 22.39
N ALA A 259 -11.09 31.42 21.76
CA ALA A 259 -12.15 32.37 21.46
C ALA A 259 -13.26 32.30 22.52
#